data_AF-A0A0A9YFU4-F1
#
_entry.id   AF-A0A0A9YFU4-F1
#
_cell.length_a   1.000
_cell.length_b   1.000
_cell.length_c   1.000
_cell.angle_alpha   90.00
_cell.angle_beta   90.00
_cell.angle_gamma   90.00
#
_symmetry.space_group_name_H-M   'P 1'
#
loop_
_entity.id
_entity.type
_entity.pdbx_description
1 polymer ?
#
loop_
_entity_poly.entity_id
_entity_poly.type
_entity_poly.pdbx_seq_one_letter_code
_entity_poly.pdbx_strand_id
1 'polypeptide(L)'
;MTKTPELKDEWLTHLYLCIQEKRRSRPGEDDNGTAILAPVWKADRTSTQCNICKTTFTIFKRRHHCRVCGNLVCGDCSKTRLQLPYSRPGIRDRVCDTCLPKVRSGEYHTSVQSSPHYDDYYVYSRNGMYNTSSTMDFDYDS
;
A
#
# COMPACT_ATOMS: atom_id res chain seq x y z
N MET A 1 -31.83 -1.37 26.96
CA MET A 1 -32.17 -0.52 25.79
C MET A 1 -31.94 -1.35 24.54
N THR A 2 -33.04 -1.75 23.93
CA THR A 2 -33.19 -2.85 22.97
C THR A 2 -32.59 -2.50 21.62
N LYS A 3 -31.57 -3.24 21.17
CA LYS A 3 -31.17 -3.25 19.77
C LYS A 3 -31.86 -4.44 19.13
N THR A 4 -32.99 -4.20 18.48
CA THR A 4 -33.71 -5.27 17.81
C THR A 4 -32.86 -5.81 16.65
N PRO A 5 -32.95 -7.11 16.31
CA PRO A 5 -32.16 -7.72 15.23
C PRO A 5 -32.22 -6.94 13.91
N GLU A 6 -33.36 -6.31 13.63
CA GLU A 6 -33.64 -5.59 12.39
C GLU A 6 -32.80 -4.32 12.26
N LEU A 7 -32.56 -3.59 13.36
CA LEU A 7 -31.68 -2.42 13.37
C LEU A 7 -30.21 -2.78 13.13
N LYS A 8 -29.80 -4.00 13.51
CA LYS A 8 -28.46 -4.51 13.23
C LYS A 8 -28.32 -4.87 11.75
N ASP A 9 -29.32 -5.50 11.16
CA ASP A 9 -29.31 -5.92 9.76
C ASP A 9 -29.35 -4.73 8.82
N GLU A 10 -30.13 -3.69 9.14
CA GLU A 10 -30.13 -2.42 8.41
C GLU A 10 -28.72 -1.79 8.41
N TRP A 11 -28.10 -1.67 9.59
CA TRP A 11 -26.77 -1.08 9.70
C TRP A 11 -25.69 -1.90 8.96
N LEU A 12 -25.75 -3.23 9.06
CA LEU A 12 -24.84 -4.12 8.32
C LEU A 12 -25.04 -4.01 6.81
N THR A 13 -26.28 -3.89 6.35
CA THR A 13 -26.60 -3.68 4.94
C THR A 13 -26.03 -2.37 4.43
N HIS A 14 -26.22 -1.27 5.17
CA HIS A 14 -25.65 0.03 4.81
C HIS A 14 -24.12 -0.01 4.79
N LEU A 15 -23.48 -0.63 5.77
CA LEU A 15 -22.03 -0.82 5.78
C LEU A 15 -21.57 -1.62 4.56
N TYR A 16 -22.26 -2.70 4.23
CA TYR A 16 -21.94 -3.56 3.10
C TYR A 16 -22.05 -2.82 1.76
N LEU A 17 -23.14 -2.08 1.55
CA LEU A 17 -23.34 -1.24 0.36
C LEU A 17 -22.27 -0.15 0.23
N CYS A 18 -21.94 0.54 1.32
CA CYS A 18 -20.87 1.56 1.33
C CYS A 18 -19.50 0.96 0.95
N ILE A 19 -19.21 -0.25 1.42
CA ILE A 19 -17.97 -0.96 1.08
C ILE A 19 -17.96 -1.35 -0.40
N GLN A 20 -19.08 -1.88 -0.92
CA GLN A 20 -19.21 -2.24 -2.33
C GLN A 20 -19.02 -1.04 -3.26
N GLU A 21 -19.65 0.09 -2.96
CA GLU A 21 -19.53 1.33 -3.74
C GLU A 21 -18.08 1.82 -3.75
N LYS A 22 -17.41 1.85 -2.59
CA LYS A 22 -15.99 2.22 -2.50
C LYS A 22 -15.05 1.26 -3.25
N ARG A 23 -15.40 -0.03 -3.36
CA ARG A 23 -14.61 -1.00 -4.13
C ARG A 23 -14.70 -0.74 -5.63
N ARG A 24 -15.88 -0.35 -6.14
CA ARG A 24 -16.08 0.01 -7.56
C ARG A 24 -15.33 1.28 -7.97
N SER A 25 -15.11 2.18 -7.02
CA SER A 25 -14.45 3.47 -7.24
C SER A 25 -12.96 3.47 -6.86
N ARG A 26 -12.31 2.31 -6.71
CA ARG A 26 -10.90 2.25 -6.31
C ARG A 26 -10.02 2.93 -7.37
N PRO A 27 -9.13 3.86 -6.97
CA PRO A 27 -8.24 4.51 -7.90
C PRO A 27 -7.01 3.64 -8.18
N GLY A 28 -6.71 3.46 -9.47
CA GLY A 28 -5.45 2.87 -9.97
C GLY A 28 -5.42 1.34 -10.00
N GLU A 29 -6.04 0.74 -11.02
CA GLU A 29 -5.69 -0.60 -11.50
C GLU A 29 -4.61 -0.44 -12.59
N ASP A 30 -3.58 -1.27 -12.59
CA ASP A 30 -2.67 -1.38 -13.74
C ASP A 30 -3.35 -2.09 -14.92
N ASP A 31 -2.70 -2.13 -16.09
CA ASP A 31 -3.25 -2.76 -17.30
C ASP A 31 -3.60 -4.26 -17.10
N ASN A 32 -3.05 -4.88 -16.05
CA ASN A 32 -3.31 -6.28 -15.67
C ASN A 32 -4.41 -6.43 -14.60
N GLY A 33 -5.08 -5.33 -14.21
CA GLY A 33 -6.12 -5.34 -13.17
C GLY A 33 -5.58 -5.46 -11.75
N THR A 34 -4.28 -5.25 -11.54
CA THR A 34 -3.65 -5.25 -10.21
C THR A 34 -3.82 -3.88 -9.57
N ALA A 35 -4.32 -3.84 -8.34
CA ALA A 35 -4.43 -2.60 -7.60
C ALA A 35 -3.05 -2.00 -7.30
N ILE A 36 -2.83 -0.75 -7.71
CA ILE A 36 -1.64 0.04 -7.36
C ILE A 36 -1.89 0.61 -5.95
N LEU A 37 -1.32 -0.03 -4.93
CA LEU A 37 -1.54 0.32 -3.53
C LEU A 37 -0.48 1.29 -3.00
N ALA A 38 -0.72 1.94 -1.86
CA ALA A 38 0.36 2.66 -1.18
C ALA A 38 1.36 1.65 -0.57
N PRO A 39 2.67 1.97 -0.53
CA PRO A 39 3.66 1.07 0.06
C PRO A 39 3.54 1.01 1.58
N VAL A 40 4.13 -0.03 2.17
CA VAL A 40 4.34 -0.10 3.62
C VAL A 40 5.24 1.05 4.06
N TRP A 41 4.72 1.85 4.98
CA TRP A 41 5.45 2.99 5.50
C TRP A 41 6.48 2.58 6.56
N LYS A 42 7.75 2.93 6.35
CA LYS A 42 8.79 2.64 7.36
C LYS A 42 8.70 3.62 8.52
N ALA A 43 8.67 3.12 9.75
CA ALA A 43 8.65 3.97 10.93
C ALA A 43 9.94 4.79 11.06
N ASP A 44 9.84 6.03 11.54
CA ASP A 44 10.96 6.99 11.59
C ASP A 44 12.21 6.48 12.33
N ARG A 45 11.98 5.58 13.30
CA ARG A 45 13.04 4.98 14.13
C ARG A 45 13.79 3.85 13.43
N THR A 46 13.27 3.30 12.33
CA THR A 46 13.90 2.17 11.63
C THR A 46 15.13 2.59 10.83
N SER A 47 15.37 3.90 10.63
CA SER A 47 16.58 4.38 9.99
C SER A 47 17.04 5.73 10.54
N THR A 48 18.33 5.79 10.86
CA THR A 48 19.02 7.01 11.30
C THR A 48 19.63 7.77 10.13
N GLN A 49 19.63 7.21 8.92
CA GLN A 49 20.30 7.74 7.74
C GLN A 49 19.40 7.76 6.52
N CYS A 50 19.68 8.65 5.57
CA CYS A 50 18.98 8.65 4.28
C CYS A 50 19.20 7.32 3.54
N ASN A 51 18.12 6.70 3.06
CA ASN A 51 18.23 5.43 2.34
C ASN A 51 19.02 5.53 1.02
N ILE A 52 19.17 6.73 0.46
CA ILE A 52 19.91 7.01 -0.79
C ILE A 52 21.34 7.42 -0.47
N CYS A 53 21.57 8.64 0.04
CA CYS A 53 22.92 9.18 0.23
C CYS A 53 23.60 8.77 1.54
N LYS A 54 22.93 7.98 2.39
CA LYS A 54 23.42 7.50 3.69
C LYS A 54 23.79 8.60 4.71
N THR A 55 23.54 9.88 4.42
CA THR A 55 23.75 10.95 5.39
C THR A 55 22.83 10.78 6.60
N THR A 56 23.40 10.90 7.80
CA THR A 56 22.67 10.86 9.07
C THR A 56 21.65 11.99 9.16
N PHE A 57 20.44 11.65 9.60
CA PHE A 57 19.40 12.63 9.90
C PHE A 57 19.74 13.37 11.19
N THR A 58 19.49 14.68 11.18
CA THR A 58 19.72 15.57 12.34
C THR A 58 18.51 16.47 12.52
N ILE A 59 18.56 17.37 13.51
CA ILE A 59 17.49 18.36 13.73
C ILE A 59 17.28 19.24 12.49
N PHE A 60 18.37 19.57 11.77
CA PHE A 60 18.33 20.36 10.53
C PHE A 60 18.15 19.49 9.28
N LYS A 61 18.63 18.24 9.28
CA LYS A 61 18.42 17.29 8.19
C LYS A 61 17.26 16.36 8.51
N ARG A 62 16.04 16.85 8.28
CA ARG A 62 14.79 16.16 8.60
C ARG A 62 14.57 14.90 7.74
N ARG A 63 13.82 13.96 8.32
CA ARG A 63 13.33 12.75 7.66
C ARG A 63 12.15 13.04 6.74
N HIS A 64 12.12 12.39 5.58
CA HIS A 64 10.96 12.36 4.69
C HIS A 64 10.77 10.95 4.17
N HIS A 65 9.54 10.48 3.98
CA HIS A 65 9.35 9.19 3.33
C HIS A 65 9.13 9.36 1.83
N CYS A 66 9.64 8.41 1.05
CA CYS A 66 9.22 8.25 -0.33
C CYS A 66 7.82 7.60 -0.33
N ARG A 67 6.89 8.17 -1.09
CA ARG A 67 5.53 7.64 -1.16
C ARG A 67 5.42 6.41 -2.05
N VAL A 68 6.43 6.09 -2.86
CA VAL A 68 6.47 4.91 -3.73
C VAL A 68 7.06 3.69 -3.03
N CYS A 69 8.14 3.85 -2.26
CA CYS A 69 8.84 2.73 -1.60
C CYS A 69 8.81 2.75 -0.07
N GLY A 70 8.19 3.76 0.55
CA GLY A 70 8.06 3.86 2.01
C GLY A 70 9.34 4.20 2.78
N ASN A 71 10.50 4.22 2.12
CA ASN A 71 11.81 4.46 2.76
C ASN A 71 11.99 5.91 3.23
N LEU A 72 12.79 6.07 4.30
CA LEU A 72 13.26 7.35 4.82
C LEU A 72 14.38 7.95 3.96
N VAL A 73 14.19 9.17 3.50
CA VAL A 73 15.08 9.94 2.61
C VAL A 73 15.22 11.39 3.07
N CYS A 74 16.31 12.05 2.70
CA CYS A 74 16.51 13.48 2.98
C CYS A 74 15.85 14.35 1.89
N GLY A 75 15.78 15.66 2.15
CA GLY A 75 15.19 16.62 1.21
C GLY A 75 15.92 16.67 -0.14
N ASP A 76 17.24 16.52 -0.12
CA ASP A 76 18.07 16.56 -1.33
C ASP A 76 17.83 15.37 -2.26
N CYS A 77 17.61 14.18 -1.70
CA CYS A 77 17.37 12.94 -2.45
C CYS A 77 15.90 12.69 -2.81
N SER A 78 15.03 13.69 -2.62
CA SER A 78 13.58 13.54 -2.82
C SER A 78 12.89 14.86 -3.17
N LYS A 79 13.50 15.67 -4.03
CA LYS A 79 12.99 17.01 -4.38
C LYS A 79 11.67 16.95 -5.15
N THR A 80 11.45 15.86 -5.88
CA THR A 80 10.31 15.73 -6.79
C THR A 80 9.03 15.32 -6.05
N ARG A 81 7.91 15.92 -6.45
CA ARG A 81 6.56 15.50 -6.07
C ARG A 81 5.74 15.21 -7.31
N LEU A 82 4.93 14.16 -7.31
CA LEU A 82 4.06 13.74 -8.42
C LEU A 82 2.72 13.24 -7.87
N GLN A 83 1.66 13.33 -8.66
CA GLN A 83 0.39 12.69 -8.30
C GLN A 83 0.52 11.19 -8.64
N LEU A 84 0.42 10.32 -7.63
CA LEU A 84 0.45 8.87 -7.81
C LEU A 84 -0.99 8.35 -7.99
N PRO A 85 -1.23 7.16 -8.56
CA PRO A 85 -2.58 6.69 -8.84
C PRO A 85 -3.45 6.48 -7.62
N TYR A 86 -2.87 6.03 -6.51
CA TYR A 86 -3.60 5.91 -5.24
C TYR A 86 -3.71 7.23 -4.47
N SER A 87 -3.07 8.31 -4.95
CA SER A 87 -3.18 9.63 -4.35
C SER A 87 -4.54 10.24 -4.68
N ARG A 88 -5.08 11.04 -3.76
CA ARG A 88 -6.27 11.84 -4.07
C ARG A 88 -5.95 12.84 -5.20
N PRO A 89 -6.91 13.15 -6.09
CA PRO A 89 -6.71 14.16 -7.12
C PRO A 89 -6.20 15.49 -6.56
N GLY A 90 -5.20 16.08 -7.23
CA GLY A 90 -4.56 17.32 -6.80
C GLY A 90 -3.50 17.17 -5.70
N ILE A 91 -3.36 15.99 -5.08
CA ILE A 91 -2.30 15.72 -4.10
C ILE A 91 -1.05 15.24 -4.83
N ARG A 92 0.07 15.94 -4.61
CA ARG A 92 1.38 15.56 -5.15
C ARG A 92 2.26 14.99 -4.04
N ASP A 93 2.53 13.71 -4.16
CA ASP A 93 3.27 12.89 -3.22
C ASP A 93 4.78 12.95 -3.48
N ARG A 94 5.57 12.93 -2.40
CA ARG A 94 7.04 12.99 -2.47
C ARG A 94 7.60 11.68 -3.00
N VAL A 95 8.47 11.78 -4.00
CA VAL A 95 9.15 10.63 -4.63
C VAL A 95 10.66 10.81 -4.49
N CYS A 96 11.36 9.76 -4.07
CA CYS A 96 12.81 9.79 -4.01
C CYS A 96 13.44 9.58 -5.38
N ASP A 97 14.69 10.00 -5.54
CA ASP A 97 15.36 10.01 -6.84
C ASP A 97 15.53 8.60 -7.44
N THR A 98 15.60 7.56 -6.60
CA THR A 98 15.63 6.15 -7.04
C THR A 98 14.28 5.66 -7.57
N CYS A 99 13.17 6.19 -7.07
CA CYS A 99 11.82 5.80 -7.50
C CYS A 99 11.31 6.63 -8.68
N LEU A 100 11.79 7.87 -8.83
CA LEU A 100 11.37 8.77 -9.88
C LEU A 100 11.43 8.17 -11.31
N PRO A 101 12.52 7.51 -11.76
CA PRO A 101 12.56 6.93 -13.10
C PRO A 101 11.50 5.84 -13.29
N LYS A 102 11.26 5.00 -12.27
CA LYS A 102 10.25 3.92 -12.31
C LYS A 102 8.82 4.47 -12.44
N VAL A 103 8.54 5.59 -11.76
CA VAL A 103 7.24 6.26 -11.87
C VAL A 103 7.05 6.83 -13.28
N ARG A 104 8.12 7.33 -13.90
CA ARG A 104 8.06 7.90 -15.25
C ARG A 104 7.96 6.83 -16.34
N SER A 105 8.55 5.65 -16.14
CA SER A 105 8.44 4.52 -17.07
C SER A 105 7.14 3.72 -16.90
N GLY A 106 6.36 3.99 -15.85
CA GLY A 106 5.17 3.20 -15.51
C GLY A 106 5.48 1.86 -14.81
N GLU A 107 6.75 1.54 -14.59
CA GLU A 107 7.22 0.25 -14.04
C GLU A 107 7.31 0.24 -12.50
N TYR A 108 6.54 1.07 -11.82
CA TYR A 108 6.54 1.09 -10.36
C TYR A 108 5.42 0.19 -9.83
N HIS A 109 5.80 -1.01 -9.42
CA HIS A 109 4.95 -1.83 -8.58
C HIS A 109 5.21 -1.43 -7.14
N THR A 110 4.16 -1.15 -6.37
CA THR A 110 4.27 -1.03 -4.93
C THR A 110 4.53 -2.41 -4.37
N SER A 111 5.81 -2.75 -4.29
CA SER A 111 6.27 -3.98 -3.66
C SER A 111 5.70 -4.02 -2.26
N VAL A 112 4.75 -4.92 -2.02
CA VAL A 112 4.57 -5.49 -0.70
C VAL A 112 5.91 -6.16 -0.41
N GLN A 113 6.78 -5.51 0.36
CA GLN A 113 8.07 -6.10 0.69
C GLN A 113 7.76 -7.35 1.49
N SER A 114 8.16 -8.50 0.95
CA SER A 114 8.16 -9.77 1.65
C SER A 114 8.91 -9.61 2.97
N SER A 115 8.17 -9.53 4.08
CA SER A 115 8.74 -9.78 5.41
C SER A 115 9.24 -11.23 5.42
N PRO A 116 10.46 -11.53 5.90
CA PRO A 116 10.94 -12.91 6.03
C PRO A 116 10.21 -13.70 7.14
N HIS A 117 9.24 -13.08 7.82
CA HIS A 117 8.42 -13.74 8.82
C HIS A 117 6.93 -13.43 8.62
N TYR A 118 6.19 -14.53 8.44
CA TYR A 118 4.76 -14.74 8.23
C TYR A 118 4.30 -14.83 6.76
N ASP A 119 4.22 -16.08 6.29
CA ASP A 119 3.76 -16.56 4.99
C ASP A 119 2.26 -16.37 4.78
N ASP A 120 1.79 -15.13 4.54
CA ASP A 120 0.46 -14.93 3.97
C ASP A 120 0.37 -13.58 3.24
N TYR A 121 0.23 -13.60 1.90
CA TYR A 121 -0.05 -12.41 1.09
C TYR A 121 -1.37 -12.58 0.35
N TYR A 122 -2.39 -11.83 0.77
CA TYR A 122 -3.66 -11.73 0.06
C TYR A 122 -3.56 -10.75 -1.12
N VAL A 123 -3.66 -11.28 -2.34
CA VAL A 123 -3.85 -10.48 -3.55
C VAL A 123 -5.35 -10.31 -3.80
N TYR A 124 -5.83 -9.07 -3.84
CA TYR A 124 -7.23 -8.78 -4.18
C TYR A 124 -7.37 -8.67 -5.69
N SER A 125 -7.94 -9.70 -6.33
CA SER A 125 -8.37 -9.65 -7.73
C SER A 125 -9.88 -9.48 -7.86
N ARG A 126 -10.33 -9.04 -9.04
CA ARG A 126 -11.74 -8.77 -9.39
C ARG A 126 -12.66 -9.99 -9.24
N ASN A 127 -12.10 -11.20 -9.17
CA ASN A 127 -12.81 -12.48 -9.06
C ASN A 127 -12.77 -13.11 -7.65
N GLY A 128 -12.29 -12.37 -6.64
CA GLY A 128 -12.23 -12.84 -5.25
C GLY A 128 -10.80 -13.01 -4.72
N MET A 129 -10.71 -13.25 -3.39
CA MET A 129 -9.47 -13.61 -2.69
C MET A 129 -9.04 -15.00 -3.13
N TYR A 130 -7.87 -15.13 -3.76
CA TYR A 130 -7.23 -16.44 -3.90
C TYR A 130 -5.93 -16.44 -3.10
N ASN A 131 -5.75 -17.52 -2.33
CA ASN A 131 -4.50 -17.83 -1.67
C ASN A 131 -3.61 -18.57 -2.70
N THR A 132 -2.38 -18.10 -2.91
CA THR A 132 -1.43 -18.75 -3.83
C THR A 132 -0.68 -19.94 -3.20
N SER A 133 -0.97 -20.29 -1.95
CA SER A 133 -0.44 -21.49 -1.28
C SER A 133 -1.39 -22.67 -1.45
N SER A 134 -1.44 -23.22 -2.67
CA SER A 134 -2.09 -24.52 -2.91
C SER A 134 -1.08 -25.46 -3.54
N THR A 135 -0.37 -26.19 -2.69
CA THR A 135 -0.09 -27.64 -2.85
C THR A 135 0.33 -28.18 -1.49
N MET A 136 -0.64 -28.59 -0.67
CA MET A 136 -0.50 -29.77 0.19
C MET A 136 -1.91 -30.31 0.41
N ASP A 137 -2.24 -31.34 -0.36
CA ASP A 137 -3.37 -32.23 -0.09
C ASP A 137 -3.15 -32.87 1.29
N PHE A 138 -4.13 -32.75 2.18
CA PHE A 138 -4.21 -33.54 3.41
C PHE A 138 -5.46 -34.40 3.33
N ASP A 139 -5.28 -35.66 2.98
CA ASP A 139 -6.19 -36.72 3.42
C ASP A 139 -5.98 -36.89 4.93
N TYR A 140 -7.02 -36.60 5.71
CA TYR A 140 -7.12 -37.03 7.10
C TYR A 140 -8.48 -37.70 7.27
N ASP A 141 -8.48 -39.02 7.21
CA ASP A 141 -9.55 -39.84 7.78
C ASP A 141 -8.93 -41.00 8.58
N SER A 142 -9.64 -41.33 9.66
CA SER A 142 -9.40 -42.30 10.75
C SER A 142 -8.51 -41.89 11.91
#